data_AF-A0A844FTT3-F1
#
_entry.id   AF-A0A844FTT3-F1
#
_cell.length_a   1.000
_cell.length_b   1.000
_cell.length_c   1.000
_cell.angle_alpha   90.00
_cell.angle_beta   90.00
_cell.angle_gamma   90.00
#
_symmetry.space_group_name_H-M   'P 1'
#
loop_
_entity.id
_entity.type
_entity.pdbx_description
1 polymer ?
#
loop_
_entity_poly.entity_id
_entity_poly.type
_entity_poly.pdbx_seq_one_letter_code
_entity_poly.pdbx_strand_id
1 'polypeptide(L)'
;MLNQYELMDLETVLRSVFNDNLTNILTRLNSMDRLGEFLDMIGLGDLLPGKKVYESFKNGKILIIGYTSIKPKEIEGVVKAVGIDKRRIELCIDYKEAEKYDIKKKLQYNTDYSLVLAGPMGHSGKGKGEYSSKITAMEKEDGYPRVIRLGCNELKITKDGIKKSLKEALAKGWII
;
A
#
# COMPACT_ATOMS: atom_id res chain seq x y z
N MET A 1 23.04 -1.13 -18.74
CA MET A 1 21.69 -1.66 -19.05
C MET A 1 21.85 -2.61 -20.20
N LEU A 2 21.17 -3.76 -20.15
CA LEU A 2 21.16 -4.69 -21.27
C LEU A 2 20.33 -4.11 -22.42
N ASN A 3 20.77 -4.36 -23.65
CA ASN A 3 20.02 -4.03 -24.86
C ASN A 3 18.96 -5.11 -25.16
N GLN A 4 18.14 -4.88 -26.20
CA GLN A 4 17.03 -5.77 -26.54
C GLN A 4 17.48 -7.20 -26.88
N TYR A 5 18.59 -7.37 -27.60
CA TYR A 5 19.12 -8.68 -27.94
C TYR A 5 19.66 -9.41 -26.71
N GLU A 6 20.40 -8.69 -25.86
CA GLU A 6 20.90 -9.24 -24.59
C GLU A 6 19.76 -9.67 -23.65
N LEU A 7 18.62 -8.96 -23.67
CA LEU A 7 17.43 -9.35 -22.92
C LEU A 7 16.76 -10.61 -23.48
N MET A 8 16.69 -10.76 -24.81
CA MET A 8 16.15 -11.96 -25.46
C MET A 8 17.01 -13.19 -25.20
N ASP A 9 18.33 -13.03 -25.22
CA ASP A 9 19.28 -14.10 -24.88
C ASP A 9 19.12 -14.50 -23.41
N LEU A 10 19.03 -13.52 -22.51
CA LEU A 10 18.79 -13.76 -21.10
C LEU A 10 17.46 -14.48 -20.85
N GLU A 11 16.39 -14.07 -21.53
CA GLU A 11 15.08 -14.73 -21.45
C GLU A 11 15.18 -16.21 -21.86
N THR A 12 15.87 -16.49 -22.97
CA THR A 12 16.04 -17.85 -23.48
C THR A 12 16.75 -18.75 -22.45
N VAL A 13 17.82 -18.24 -21.85
CA VAL A 13 18.56 -18.94 -20.79
C VAL A 13 17.69 -19.13 -19.56
N LEU A 14 16.99 -18.08 -19.10
CA LEU A 14 16.12 -18.15 -17.92
C LEU A 14 14.98 -19.17 -18.09
N ARG A 15 14.38 -19.25 -19.29
CA ARG A 15 13.34 -20.24 -19.60
C ARG A 15 13.87 -21.67 -19.46
N SER A 16 15.05 -21.95 -19.99
CA SER A 16 15.68 -23.28 -19.86
C SER A 16 15.99 -23.60 -18.39
N VAL A 17 16.61 -22.66 -17.67
CA VAL A 17 16.96 -22.86 -16.26
C VAL A 17 15.71 -23.07 -15.41
N PHE A 18 14.65 -22.30 -15.61
CA PHE A 18 13.41 -22.46 -14.86
C PHE A 18 12.71 -23.77 -15.21
N ASN A 19 12.64 -24.19 -16.47
CA ASN A 19 12.03 -25.47 -16.82
C ASN A 19 12.66 -26.65 -16.05
N ASP A 20 13.98 -26.63 -15.90
CA ASP A 20 14.70 -27.76 -15.29
C ASP A 20 14.87 -27.63 -13.77
N ASN A 21 14.93 -26.39 -13.24
CA ASN A 21 15.35 -26.14 -11.85
C ASN A 21 14.38 -25.31 -11.02
N LEU A 22 13.18 -24.97 -11.51
CA LEU A 22 12.25 -24.09 -10.80
C LEU A 22 11.99 -24.57 -9.36
N THR A 23 11.70 -25.85 -9.15
CA THR A 23 11.44 -26.39 -7.81
C THR A 23 12.61 -26.17 -6.85
N ASN A 24 13.84 -26.37 -7.30
CA ASN A 24 15.05 -26.16 -6.48
C ASN A 24 15.24 -24.67 -6.14
N ILE A 25 15.02 -23.79 -7.11
CA ILE A 25 15.10 -22.33 -6.92
C ILE A 25 14.06 -21.89 -5.88
N LEU A 26 12.81 -22.29 -6.04
CA LEU A 26 11.72 -21.97 -5.11
C LEU A 26 12.01 -22.54 -3.71
N THR A 27 12.49 -23.78 -3.61
CA THR A 27 12.84 -24.41 -2.33
C THR A 27 13.94 -23.65 -1.61
N ARG A 28 15.00 -23.26 -2.33
CA ARG A 28 16.10 -22.47 -1.76
C ARG A 28 15.61 -21.11 -1.30
N LEU A 29 14.85 -20.39 -2.12
CA LEU A 29 14.28 -19.10 -1.76
C LEU A 29 13.37 -19.20 -0.52
N ASN A 30 12.57 -20.27 -0.43
CA ASN A 30 11.73 -20.53 0.73
C ASN A 30 12.55 -20.77 2.00
N SER A 31 13.61 -21.60 1.92
CA SER A 31 14.50 -21.84 3.07
C SER A 31 15.26 -20.60 3.55
N MET A 32 15.43 -19.61 2.67
CA MET A 32 16.07 -18.33 2.98
C MET A 32 15.07 -17.25 3.38
N ASP A 33 13.76 -17.56 3.44
CA ASP A 33 12.67 -16.61 3.69
C ASP A 33 12.60 -15.44 2.67
N ARG A 34 13.02 -15.69 1.43
CA ARG A 34 13.04 -14.70 0.33
C ARG A 34 12.04 -14.96 -0.78
N LEU A 35 11.26 -16.03 -0.66
CA LEU A 35 10.31 -16.44 -1.69
C LEU A 35 9.21 -15.39 -1.91
N GLY A 36 8.68 -14.79 -0.83
CA GLY A 36 7.68 -13.72 -0.92
C GLY A 36 8.21 -12.49 -1.64
N GLU A 37 9.40 -12.01 -1.25
CA GLU A 37 10.08 -10.87 -1.87
C GLU A 37 10.27 -11.08 -3.38
N PHE A 38 10.74 -12.26 -3.78
CA PHE A 38 10.94 -12.61 -5.19
C PHE A 38 9.63 -12.58 -5.99
N LEU A 39 8.57 -13.20 -5.45
CA LEU A 39 7.27 -13.22 -6.12
C LEU A 39 6.66 -11.82 -6.24
N ASP A 40 6.83 -10.96 -5.24
CA ASP A 40 6.38 -9.56 -5.31
C ASP A 40 7.13 -8.77 -6.40
N MET A 41 8.45 -8.96 -6.54
CA MET A 41 9.26 -8.29 -7.57
C MET A 41 8.83 -8.62 -9.00
N ILE A 42 8.25 -9.80 -9.23
CA ILE A 42 7.76 -10.24 -10.55
C ILE A 42 6.23 -10.15 -10.68
N GLY A 43 5.54 -9.54 -9.70
CA GLY A 43 4.08 -9.35 -9.74
C GLY A 43 3.24 -10.60 -9.49
N LEU A 44 3.81 -11.63 -8.87
CA LEU A 44 3.18 -12.92 -8.56
C LEU A 44 3.02 -13.18 -7.05
N GLY A 45 3.07 -12.14 -6.23
CA GLY A 45 3.01 -12.24 -4.77
C GLY A 45 1.80 -12.98 -4.21
N ASP A 46 0.67 -12.97 -4.93
CA ASP A 46 -0.59 -13.58 -4.53
C ASP A 46 -0.61 -15.12 -4.64
N LEU A 47 0.44 -15.74 -5.21
CA LEU A 47 0.53 -17.19 -5.38
C LEU A 47 0.90 -17.97 -4.11
N LEU A 48 1.39 -17.29 -3.05
CA LEU A 48 1.82 -17.97 -1.83
C LEU A 48 0.61 -18.43 -0.98
N PRO A 49 0.41 -19.75 -0.78
CA PRO A 49 -0.63 -20.23 0.13
C PRO A 49 -0.26 -19.82 1.55
N GLY A 50 -1.14 -19.05 2.20
CA GLY A 50 -0.88 -18.52 3.54
C GLY A 50 -0.26 -17.13 3.57
N LYS A 51 0.02 -16.50 2.41
CA LYS A 51 -0.11 -15.03 2.32
C LYS A 51 -1.61 -14.79 2.43
N LYS A 52 -2.12 -14.84 3.66
CA LYS A 52 -3.40 -14.22 3.99
C LYS A 52 -3.15 -12.76 3.72
N VAL A 53 -3.27 -12.33 2.46
CA VAL A 53 -3.60 -10.94 2.19
C VAL A 53 -4.84 -10.78 3.02
N TYR A 54 -4.66 -10.06 4.10
CA TYR A 54 -5.72 -9.82 5.03
C TYR A 54 -6.86 -9.17 4.22
N GLU A 55 -7.89 -9.98 3.92
CA GLU A 55 -9.00 -9.56 3.07
C GLU A 55 -10.00 -8.84 3.94
N SER A 56 -9.80 -7.53 4.01
CA SER A 56 -10.79 -6.62 4.56
C SER A 56 -12.04 -6.59 3.69
N PHE A 57 -13.17 -6.27 4.30
CA PHE A 57 -14.40 -6.10 3.54
C PHE A 57 -14.24 -4.92 2.58
N LYS A 58 -14.51 -5.13 1.29
CA LYS A 58 -14.35 -4.08 0.26
C LYS A 58 -15.26 -2.86 0.48
N ASN A 59 -16.33 -3.02 1.27
CA ASN A 59 -17.23 -1.95 1.72
C ASN A 59 -16.84 -1.34 3.09
N GLY A 60 -15.72 -1.77 3.67
CA GLY A 60 -15.20 -1.28 4.95
C GLY A 60 -14.77 0.19 4.90
N LYS A 61 -14.40 0.73 6.06
CA LYS A 61 -13.87 2.08 6.23
C LYS A 61 -12.58 2.29 5.44
N ILE A 62 -12.31 3.55 5.14
CA ILE A 62 -11.09 4.02 4.51
C ILE A 62 -10.49 5.05 5.47
N LEU A 63 -9.30 4.76 6.00
CA LEU A 63 -8.57 5.67 6.86
C LEU A 63 -7.72 6.60 6.00
N ILE A 64 -7.85 7.91 6.18
CA ILE A 64 -6.92 8.90 5.64
C ILE A 64 -6.13 9.46 6.82
N ILE A 65 -4.84 9.15 6.86
CA ILE A 65 -3.95 9.50 7.98
C ILE A 65 -2.72 10.25 7.50
N GLY A 66 -2.33 11.29 8.23
CA GLY A 66 -1.18 12.13 7.93
C GLY A 66 -1.55 13.60 7.75
N TYR A 67 -0.56 14.47 7.83
CA TYR A 67 -0.80 15.90 7.92
C TYR A 67 -1.34 16.51 6.61
N THR A 68 -2.40 17.32 6.72
CA THR A 68 -2.87 18.17 5.62
C THR A 68 -3.52 19.46 6.10
N SER A 69 -3.46 20.49 5.27
CA SER A 69 -4.21 21.73 5.45
C SER A 69 -5.60 21.71 4.82
N ILE A 70 -5.97 20.62 4.13
CA ILE A 70 -7.28 20.46 3.49
C ILE A 70 -8.35 20.28 4.58
N LYS A 71 -9.46 21.02 4.47
CA LYS A 71 -10.54 20.91 5.46
C LYS A 71 -11.26 19.57 5.31
N PRO A 72 -11.72 18.94 6.42
CA PRO A 72 -12.47 17.68 6.38
C PRO A 72 -13.62 17.65 5.36
N LYS A 73 -14.41 18.73 5.30
CA LYS A 73 -15.53 18.87 4.35
C LYS A 73 -15.10 18.79 2.89
N GLU A 74 -13.90 19.28 2.56
CA GLU A 74 -13.38 19.23 1.20
C GLU A 74 -12.91 17.82 0.85
N ILE A 75 -12.33 17.08 1.81
CA ILE A 75 -12.00 15.66 1.65
C ILE A 75 -13.28 14.84 1.43
N GLU A 76 -14.31 15.07 2.25
CA GLU A 76 -15.63 14.44 2.05
C GLU A 76 -16.21 14.72 0.65
N GLY A 77 -16.02 15.95 0.14
CA GLY A 77 -16.43 16.32 -1.22
C GLY A 77 -15.69 15.53 -2.30
N VAL A 78 -14.38 15.36 -2.16
CA VAL A 78 -13.56 14.55 -3.08
C VAL A 78 -14.00 13.08 -3.07
N VAL A 79 -14.24 12.52 -1.88
CA VAL A 79 -14.67 11.14 -1.69
C VAL A 79 -16.04 10.90 -2.34
N LYS A 80 -17.00 11.81 -2.13
CA LYS A 80 -18.31 11.74 -2.79
C LYS A 80 -18.20 11.83 -4.30
N ALA A 81 -17.31 12.68 -4.82
CA ALA A 81 -17.11 12.86 -6.25
C ALA A 81 -16.53 11.62 -6.95
N VAL A 82 -15.97 10.65 -6.22
CA VAL A 82 -15.54 9.35 -6.75
C VAL A 82 -16.56 8.23 -6.48
N GLY A 83 -17.72 8.54 -5.91
CA GLY A 83 -18.81 7.58 -5.69
C GLY A 83 -18.77 6.84 -4.36
N ILE A 84 -17.90 7.23 -3.42
CA ILE A 84 -17.77 6.57 -2.12
C ILE A 84 -18.62 7.30 -1.07
N ASP A 85 -19.34 6.54 -0.22
CA ASP A 85 -20.07 7.13 0.91
C ASP A 85 -19.07 7.71 1.93
N LYS A 86 -19.24 9.00 2.24
CA LYS A 86 -18.43 9.71 3.24
C LYS A 86 -18.45 9.05 4.63
N ARG A 87 -19.49 8.28 4.97
CA ARG A 87 -19.59 7.54 6.24
C ARG A 87 -18.51 6.47 6.39
N ARG A 88 -17.91 6.07 5.28
CA ARG A 88 -16.78 5.13 5.27
C ARG A 88 -15.45 5.79 5.59
N ILE A 89 -15.37 7.12 5.59
CA ILE A 89 -14.09 7.81 5.77
C ILE A 89 -13.82 8.05 7.25
N GLU A 90 -12.67 7.60 7.71
CA GLU A 90 -12.07 8.02 8.96
C GLU A 90 -10.91 8.97 8.65
N LEU A 91 -10.89 10.14 9.29
CA LEU A 91 -9.85 11.15 9.09
C LEU A 91 -8.99 11.25 10.34
N CYS A 92 -7.68 11.09 10.18
CA CYS A 92 -6.67 11.36 11.18
C CYS A 92 -5.61 12.28 10.56
N ILE A 93 -6.04 13.53 10.32
CA ILE A 93 -5.29 14.50 9.51
C ILE A 93 -4.61 15.61 10.31
N ASP A 94 -4.87 15.65 11.62
CA ASP A 94 -4.11 16.48 12.54
C ASP A 94 -2.78 15.82 12.89
N TYR A 95 -1.75 16.64 13.01
CA TYR A 95 -0.39 16.18 13.31
C TYR A 95 -0.30 15.41 14.63
N LYS A 96 -0.84 15.99 15.71
CA LYS A 96 -0.76 15.41 17.07
C LYS A 96 -1.61 14.16 17.19
N GLU A 97 -2.73 14.13 16.48
CA GLU A 97 -3.60 12.95 16.41
C GLU A 97 -2.91 11.80 15.66
N ALA A 98 -2.33 12.06 14.48
CA ALA A 98 -1.63 11.04 13.69
C ALA A 98 -0.41 10.46 14.43
N GLU A 99 0.33 11.31 15.16
CA GLU A 99 1.45 10.87 16.00
C GLU A 99 0.99 9.92 17.12
N LYS A 100 -0.16 10.18 17.73
CA LYS A 100 -0.70 9.36 18.83
C LYS A 100 -1.61 8.22 18.37
N TYR A 101 -1.94 8.16 17.08
CA TYR A 101 -2.82 7.12 16.54
C TYR A 101 -2.16 5.74 16.72
N ASP A 102 -2.85 4.87 17.46
CA ASP A 102 -2.46 3.49 17.68
C ASP A 102 -2.88 2.63 16.49
N ILE A 103 -2.09 2.75 15.42
CA ILE A 103 -2.28 2.05 14.15
C ILE A 103 -2.44 0.55 14.36
N LYS A 104 -1.58 -0.05 15.19
CA LYS A 104 -1.56 -1.49 15.42
C LYS A 104 -2.88 -1.97 16.01
N LYS A 105 -3.31 -1.37 17.12
CA LYS A 105 -4.55 -1.75 17.79
C LYS A 105 -5.79 -1.52 16.93
N LYS A 106 -5.78 -0.48 16.10
CA LYS A 106 -6.95 -0.10 15.29
C LYS A 106 -7.09 -0.88 14.01
N LEU A 107 -5.98 -1.18 13.34
CA LEU A 107 -6.00 -1.66 11.96
C LEU A 107 -5.57 -3.11 11.82
N GLN A 108 -4.66 -3.61 12.67
CA GLN A 108 -4.16 -4.97 12.53
C GLN A 108 -5.27 -5.97 12.87
N TYR A 109 -5.60 -6.82 11.91
CA TYR A 109 -6.68 -7.81 11.93
C TYR A 109 -8.11 -7.26 12.09
N ASN A 110 -8.34 -5.96 11.87
CA ASN A 110 -9.67 -5.33 11.98
C ASN A 110 -10.42 -5.16 10.64
N THR A 111 -11.29 -6.13 10.29
CA THR A 111 -11.78 -6.34 8.89
C THR A 111 -12.70 -5.24 8.41
N ASP A 112 -13.08 -4.34 9.32
CA ASP A 112 -13.86 -3.15 9.06
C ASP A 112 -13.07 -2.09 8.28
N TYR A 113 -11.74 -2.14 8.18
CA TYR A 113 -10.95 -1.19 7.39
C TYR A 113 -10.50 -1.83 6.09
N SER A 114 -10.87 -1.22 4.97
CA SER A 114 -10.60 -1.69 3.62
C SER A 114 -9.32 -1.13 3.00
N LEU A 115 -8.96 0.10 3.38
CA LEU A 115 -7.89 0.86 2.76
C LEU A 115 -7.34 1.92 3.72
N VAL A 116 -6.04 2.17 3.64
CA VAL A 116 -5.37 3.28 4.32
C VAL A 116 -4.70 4.16 3.27
N LEU A 117 -5.03 5.45 3.28
CA LEU A 117 -4.30 6.48 2.53
C LEU A 117 -3.37 7.21 3.51
N ALA A 118 -2.07 6.97 3.38
CA ALA A 118 -1.06 7.42 4.34
C ALA A 118 -0.20 8.55 3.78
N GLY A 119 -0.34 9.76 4.32
CA GLY A 119 0.52 10.91 4.02
C GLY A 119 1.68 11.10 5.00
N PRO A 120 2.49 12.15 4.81
CA PRO A 120 3.62 12.46 5.69
C PRO A 120 3.19 12.75 7.14
N MET A 121 4.03 12.36 8.11
CA MET A 121 3.75 12.44 9.56
C MET A 121 4.91 13.07 10.40
N GLY A 122 5.91 13.70 9.77
CA GLY A 122 7.16 14.14 10.42
C GLY A 122 7.08 15.43 11.28
N HIS A 123 7.89 15.49 12.35
CA HIS A 123 8.06 16.62 13.28
C HIS A 123 8.66 17.87 12.60
N SER A 124 8.07 19.02 12.90
CA SER A 124 8.58 20.39 12.71
C SER A 124 9.75 20.63 11.73
N GLY A 125 9.45 21.33 10.64
CA GLY A 125 10.33 22.41 10.16
C GLY A 125 11.73 22.03 9.70
N LYS A 126 11.86 21.08 8.78
CA LYS A 126 12.89 21.08 7.72
C LYS A 126 12.36 20.21 6.59
N GLY A 127 12.02 20.84 5.47
CA GLY A 127 11.31 20.19 4.38
C GLY A 127 12.03 18.95 3.86
N LYS A 128 11.50 17.78 4.20
CA LYS A 128 11.60 16.51 3.47
C LYS A 128 10.48 15.61 4.03
N GLY A 129 9.67 15.04 3.15
CA GLY A 129 8.51 14.20 3.50
C GLY A 129 8.94 12.89 4.15
N GLU A 130 9.32 12.94 5.42
CA GLU A 130 9.66 11.73 6.18
C GLU A 130 8.37 10.98 6.52
N TYR A 131 8.25 9.78 5.96
CA TYR A 131 7.23 8.81 6.30
C TYR A 131 7.55 8.21 7.66
N SER A 132 6.54 8.07 8.53
CA SER A 132 6.77 7.45 9.83
C SER A 132 7.09 5.96 9.67
N SER A 133 7.89 5.43 10.59
CA SER A 133 8.12 3.98 10.73
C SER A 133 6.82 3.18 10.81
N LYS A 134 5.73 3.80 11.29
CA LYS A 134 4.39 3.22 11.35
C LYS A 134 3.80 2.91 9.97
N ILE A 135 4.04 3.75 8.95
CA ILE A 135 3.55 3.50 7.59
C ILE A 135 4.26 2.29 7.00
N THR A 136 5.58 2.25 7.15
CA THR A 136 6.40 1.11 6.71
C THR A 136 5.99 -0.18 7.43
N ALA A 137 5.62 -0.12 8.70
CA ALA A 137 5.10 -1.28 9.44
C ALA A 137 3.79 -1.80 8.82
N MET A 138 2.82 -0.94 8.53
CA MET A 138 1.56 -1.35 7.88
C MET A 138 1.76 -1.97 6.49
N GLU A 139 2.80 -1.58 5.78
CA GLU A 139 3.09 -2.12 4.44
C GLU A 139 3.80 -3.48 4.46
N LYS A 140 4.52 -3.79 5.55
CA LYS A 140 5.37 -4.98 5.64
C LYS A 140 4.82 -6.05 6.56
N GLU A 141 4.08 -5.67 7.60
CA GLU A 141 3.52 -6.58 8.58
C GLU A 141 2.17 -7.13 8.12
N ASP A 142 1.85 -8.36 8.52
CA ASP A 142 0.57 -9.00 8.21
C ASP A 142 -0.59 -8.42 9.04
N GLY A 143 -1.81 -8.61 8.55
CA GLY A 143 -3.04 -8.22 9.19
C GLY A 143 -3.48 -6.79 8.94
N TYR A 144 -2.73 -5.98 8.19
CA TYR A 144 -3.12 -4.61 7.88
C TYR A 144 -3.92 -4.52 6.57
N PRO A 145 -4.87 -3.57 6.47
CA PRO A 145 -5.50 -3.23 5.21
C PRO A 145 -4.47 -2.71 4.20
N ARG A 146 -4.84 -2.71 2.91
CA ARG A 146 -3.98 -2.16 1.86
C ARG A 146 -3.64 -0.71 2.14
N VAL A 147 -2.37 -0.35 1.93
CA VAL A 147 -1.85 1.01 2.17
C VAL A 147 -1.47 1.66 0.84
N ILE A 148 -1.91 2.90 0.64
CA ILE A 148 -1.45 3.77 -0.47
C ILE A 148 -0.79 5.00 0.13
N ARG A 149 0.49 5.23 -0.19
CA ARG A 149 1.19 6.45 0.22
C ARG A 149 0.71 7.66 -0.60
N LEU A 150 0.36 8.73 0.10
CA LEU A 150 0.05 10.04 -0.46
C LEU A 150 1.27 10.96 -0.32
N GLY A 151 1.54 11.78 -1.33
CA GLY A 151 2.62 12.76 -1.27
C GLY A 151 4.02 12.20 -1.50
N CYS A 152 4.18 11.06 -2.21
CA CYS A 152 5.51 10.52 -2.58
C CYS A 152 6.41 11.55 -3.28
N ASN A 153 5.82 12.55 -3.95
CA ASN A 153 6.53 13.66 -4.60
C ASN A 153 6.12 15.04 -4.08
N GLU A 154 5.25 15.14 -3.07
CA GLU A 154 4.67 16.40 -2.59
C GLU A 154 4.78 16.47 -1.06
N LEU A 155 5.18 17.63 -0.52
CA LEU A 155 5.35 17.84 0.94
C LEU A 155 4.05 17.75 1.76
N LYS A 156 2.90 17.49 1.12
CA LYS A 156 1.57 17.48 1.75
C LYS A 156 0.61 16.56 0.99
N ILE A 157 -0.43 16.10 1.68
CA ILE A 157 -1.59 15.47 1.04
C ILE A 157 -2.36 16.51 0.22
N THR A 158 -2.65 16.21 -1.04
CA THR A 158 -3.45 17.03 -1.96
C THR A 158 -4.80 16.39 -2.29
N LYS A 159 -5.80 17.21 -2.69
CA LYS A 159 -7.13 16.73 -3.09
C LYS A 159 -7.05 15.79 -4.30
N ASP A 160 -6.20 16.14 -5.27
CA ASP A 160 -5.99 15.33 -6.47
C ASP A 160 -5.28 14.01 -6.15
N GLY A 161 -4.33 14.03 -5.21
CA GLY A 161 -3.71 12.81 -4.69
C GLY A 161 -4.74 11.85 -4.10
N ILE A 162 -5.60 12.33 -3.19
CA ILE A 162 -6.70 11.53 -2.61
C ILE A 162 -7.60 10.99 -3.72
N LYS A 163 -8.04 11.85 -4.64
CA LYS A 163 -8.94 11.47 -5.74
C LYS A 163 -8.34 10.38 -6.64
N LYS A 164 -7.06 10.52 -7.01
CA LYS A 164 -6.34 9.57 -7.85
C LYS A 164 -6.21 8.21 -7.16
N SER A 165 -5.77 8.21 -5.90
CA SER A 165 -5.61 6.98 -5.11
C SER A 165 -6.92 6.22 -4.91
N LEU A 166 -8.02 6.93 -4.64
CA LEU A 166 -9.34 6.29 -4.52
C LEU A 166 -9.82 5.69 -5.84
N LYS A 167 -9.63 6.40 -6.97
CA LYS A 167 -9.96 5.87 -8.30
C LYS A 167 -9.15 4.63 -8.64
N GLU A 168 -7.86 4.63 -8.32
CA GLU A 168 -6.99 3.47 -8.51
C GLU A 168 -7.44 2.28 -7.67
N ALA A 169 -7.77 2.50 -6.39
CA ALA A 169 -8.26 1.46 -5.50
C ALA A 169 -9.59 0.85 -5.99
N LEU A 170 -10.50 1.67 -6.52
CA LEU A 170 -11.74 1.21 -7.17
C LEU A 170 -11.43 0.39 -8.43
N ALA A 171 -10.56 0.88 -9.30
CA ALA A 171 -10.19 0.18 -10.55
C ALA A 171 -9.52 -1.17 -10.29
N LYS A 172 -8.74 -1.29 -9.21
CA LYS A 172 -8.12 -2.54 -8.77
C LYS A 172 -9.05 -3.45 -7.96
N GLY A 173 -10.30 -3.02 -7.71
CA GLY A 173 -11.29 -3.78 -6.95
C GLY A 173 -10.92 -4.00 -5.48
N TRP A 174 -10.09 -3.12 -4.91
CA TRP A 174 -9.70 -3.13 -3.49
C TRP A 174 -10.82 -2.59 -2.59
N ILE A 175 -11.60 -1.66 -3.12
CA ILE A 175 -12.81 -1.11 -2.51
C ILE A 175 -13.94 -1.13 -3.54
N ILE A 176 -15.19 -1.10 -3.07
CA ILE A 176 -16.41 -1.01 -3.90
C ILE A 176 -17.24 0.22 -3.56
#